data_AF-A0ABD5RMU4-F1
#
_entry.id   AF-A0ABD5RMU4-F1
#
_cell.length_a   1.000
_cell.length_b   1.000
_cell.length_c   1.000
_cell.angle_alpha   90.00
_cell.angle_beta   90.00
_cell.angle_gamma   90.00
#
_symmetry.space_group_name_H-M   'P 1'
#
loop_
_entity.id
_entity.type
_entity.pdbx_description
1 polymer ?
#
loop_
_entity_poly.entity_id
_entity_poly.type
_entity_poly.pdbx_seq_one_letter_code
_entity_poly.pdbx_strand_id
1 'polypeptide(L)'
;MSRSSTRTATGFESATTHVDSDWWQAIAVAGVFFVLAYVVGLFLFVTVFASFLFGAAAGGPPELFVGGFGLLFVFVSLFVLVGVVLSLLLPVALYLDAKAVDEANVGWHPDPTLYAIVGVVGLFAQGLPVQPAVAFYYLYKRRQAVGTP
;
A
#
# COMPACT_ATOMS: atom_id res chain seq x y z
N MET A 1 -33.65 -55.21 -13.02
CA MET A 1 -34.06 -54.04 -13.83
C MET A 1 -33.01 -52.95 -13.66
N SER A 2 -32.29 -52.67 -14.74
CA SER A 2 -31.20 -51.69 -14.84
C SER A 2 -31.74 -50.26 -14.94
N ARG A 3 -31.14 -49.32 -14.20
CA ARG A 3 -31.17 -47.90 -14.54
C ARG A 3 -29.75 -47.35 -14.50
N SER A 4 -29.09 -47.47 -15.64
CA SER A 4 -27.93 -46.66 -16.03
C SER A 4 -28.36 -45.20 -16.16
N SER A 5 -28.05 -44.38 -15.16
CA SER A 5 -28.10 -42.92 -15.32
C SER A 5 -26.76 -42.45 -15.87
N THR A 6 -26.71 -42.35 -17.19
CA THR A 6 -25.72 -41.59 -17.96
C THR A 6 -25.66 -40.17 -17.39
N ARG A 7 -24.61 -39.83 -16.63
CA ARG A 7 -24.34 -38.46 -16.22
C ARG A 7 -23.73 -37.75 -17.42
N THR A 8 -24.59 -37.05 -18.16
CA THR A 8 -24.23 -36.21 -19.29
C THR A 8 -23.26 -35.12 -18.83
N ALA A 9 -22.02 -35.19 -19.32
CA ALA A 9 -21.04 -34.13 -19.23
C ALA A 9 -21.47 -33.00 -20.18
N THR A 10 -22.16 -31.99 -19.66
CA THR A 10 -22.47 -30.76 -20.40
C THR A 10 -22.27 -29.58 -19.48
N GLY A 11 -21.21 -28.82 -19.75
CA GLY A 11 -20.91 -27.58 -19.06
C GLY A 11 -19.43 -27.47 -18.77
N PHE A 12 -18.62 -27.29 -19.81
CA PHE A 12 -17.45 -26.45 -19.64
C PHE A 12 -17.99 -25.07 -19.24
N GLU A 13 -18.18 -24.83 -17.94
CA GLU A 13 -17.98 -23.50 -17.41
C GLU A 13 -16.62 -23.10 -17.96
N SER A 14 -16.60 -22.12 -18.85
CA SER A 14 -15.39 -21.40 -19.18
C SER A 14 -14.76 -21.06 -17.84
N ALA A 15 -13.70 -21.78 -17.47
CA ALA A 15 -12.89 -21.49 -16.31
C ALA A 15 -12.23 -20.14 -16.61
N THR A 16 -12.99 -19.07 -16.41
CA THR A 16 -12.47 -17.72 -16.40
C THR A 16 -11.51 -17.72 -15.24
N THR A 17 -10.22 -17.71 -15.56
CA THR A 17 -9.14 -17.65 -14.60
C THR A 17 -9.29 -16.35 -13.79
N HIS A 18 -10.08 -16.40 -12.73
CA HIS A 18 -10.42 -15.26 -11.89
C HIS A 18 -9.54 -15.32 -10.65
N VAL A 19 -8.81 -14.24 -10.39
CA VAL A 19 -8.01 -14.09 -9.18
C VAL A 19 -8.92 -13.62 -8.06
N ASP A 20 -9.35 -14.55 -7.20
CA ASP A 20 -10.16 -14.26 -6.01
C ASP A 20 -9.26 -13.73 -4.87
N SER A 21 -8.91 -12.45 -4.95
CA SER A 21 -8.18 -11.75 -3.89
C SER A 21 -8.57 -10.29 -3.86
N ASP A 22 -9.04 -9.83 -2.70
CA ASP A 22 -9.33 -8.43 -2.42
C ASP A 22 -8.12 -7.67 -1.84
N TRP A 23 -7.00 -8.37 -1.59
CA TRP A 23 -5.80 -7.78 -0.99
C TRP A 23 -5.17 -6.68 -1.84
N TRP A 24 -5.38 -6.69 -3.16
CA TRP A 24 -4.97 -5.59 -4.05
C TRP A 24 -5.55 -4.23 -3.62
N GLN A 25 -6.72 -4.19 -3.00
CA GLN A 25 -7.33 -2.95 -2.50
C GLN A 25 -6.53 -2.39 -1.33
N ALA A 26 -6.10 -3.25 -0.41
CA ALA A 26 -5.24 -2.85 0.71
C ALA A 26 -3.89 -2.31 0.20
N ILE A 27 -3.31 -2.94 -0.84
CA ILE A 27 -2.08 -2.46 -1.50
C ILE A 27 -2.30 -1.07 -2.12
N ALA A 28 -3.43 -0.87 -2.80
CA ALA A 28 -3.76 0.41 -3.43
C ALA A 28 -3.97 1.52 -2.39
N VAL A 29 -4.74 1.25 -1.33
CA VAL A 29 -4.96 2.19 -0.22
C VAL A 29 -3.65 2.55 0.46
N ALA A 30 -2.80 1.56 0.76
CA ALA A 30 -1.49 1.79 1.34
C ALA A 30 -0.59 2.64 0.43
N GLY A 31 -0.50 2.30 -0.86
CA GLY A 31 0.30 3.04 -1.84
C GLY A 31 -0.11 4.51 -1.95
N VAL A 32 -1.42 4.79 -2.08
CA VAL A 32 -1.95 6.16 -2.13
C VAL A 32 -1.69 6.89 -0.80
N PHE A 33 -1.98 6.24 0.33
CA PHE A 33 -1.73 6.82 1.65
C PHE A 33 -0.27 7.23 1.81
N PHE A 34 0.69 6.39 1.43
CA PHE A 34 2.11 6.73 1.56
C PHE A 34 2.52 7.90 0.68
N VAL A 35 2.03 7.99 -0.57
CA VAL A 35 2.29 9.16 -1.41
C VAL A 35 1.77 10.43 -0.74
N LEU A 36 0.55 10.41 -0.21
CA LEU A 36 -0.02 11.54 0.52
C LEU A 36 0.80 11.86 1.77
N ALA A 37 1.24 10.85 2.51
CA ALA A 37 2.09 11.01 3.69
C ALA A 37 3.43 11.67 3.35
N TYR A 38 4.06 11.31 2.24
CA TYR A 38 5.28 11.97 1.76
C TYR A 38 5.03 13.42 1.38
N VAL A 39 3.96 13.71 0.63
CA VAL A 39 3.64 15.08 0.20
C VAL A 39 3.32 15.97 1.39
N VAL A 40 2.44 15.52 2.29
CA VAL A 40 2.05 16.25 3.50
C VAL A 40 3.24 16.39 4.44
N GLY A 41 4.01 15.32 4.65
CA GLY A 41 5.22 15.32 5.48
C GLY A 41 6.27 16.29 4.96
N LEU A 42 6.52 16.31 3.65
CA LEU A 42 7.45 17.25 3.02
C LEU A 42 6.95 18.70 3.15
N PHE A 43 5.67 18.94 2.92
CA PHE A 43 5.08 20.26 3.07
C PHE A 43 5.21 20.79 4.51
N LEU A 44 4.86 19.96 5.50
CA LEU A 44 4.99 20.30 6.92
C LEU A 44 6.46 20.49 7.30
N PHE A 45 7.34 19.62 6.84
CA PHE A 45 8.78 19.74 7.06
C PHE A 45 9.31 21.06 6.52
N VAL A 46 9.05 21.39 5.26
CA VAL A 46 9.49 22.66 4.65
C VAL A 46 8.92 23.87 5.39
N THR A 47 7.63 23.83 5.75
CA THR A 47 6.97 24.94 6.45
C THR A 47 7.60 25.18 7.82
N VAL A 48 7.69 24.13 8.64
CA VAL A 48 8.24 24.21 10.00
C VAL A 48 9.73 24.55 9.96
N PHE A 49 10.49 23.90 9.07
CA PHE A 49 11.93 24.12 8.94
C PHE A 49 12.25 25.53 8.44
N ALA A 50 11.52 26.05 7.45
CA ALA A 50 11.69 27.42 6.99
C ALA A 50 11.33 28.42 8.09
N SER A 51 10.20 28.24 8.79
CA SER A 51 9.83 29.09 9.92
C SER A 51 10.88 29.08 11.02
N PHE A 52 11.49 27.93 11.31
CA PHE A 52 12.60 27.81 12.24
C PHE A 52 13.84 28.59 11.77
N LEU A 53 14.29 28.38 10.52
CA LEU A 53 15.47 29.05 9.97
C LEU A 53 15.32 30.58 9.92
N PHE A 54 14.20 31.08 9.38
CA PHE A 54 13.96 32.51 9.24
C PHE A 54 13.61 33.18 10.57
N GLY A 55 12.85 32.51 11.44
CA GLY A 55 12.51 33.02 12.77
C GLY A 55 13.74 33.12 13.68
N ALA A 56 14.62 32.11 13.65
CA ALA A 56 15.88 32.13 14.38
C ALA A 56 16.84 33.21 13.84
N ALA A 57 16.91 33.39 12.52
CA ALA A 57 17.74 34.43 11.90
C ALA A 57 17.24 35.86 12.20
N ALA A 58 15.93 36.04 12.41
CA ALA A 58 15.32 37.34 12.72
C ALA A 58 15.28 37.68 14.23
N GLY A 59 15.78 36.80 15.11
CA GLY A 59 15.75 36.99 16.55
C GLY A 59 14.33 36.96 17.17
N GLY A 60 13.36 36.37 16.45
CA GLY A 60 11.97 36.30 16.91
C GLY A 60 11.77 35.31 18.06
N PRO A 61 10.83 35.58 19.00
CA PRO A 61 10.59 34.68 20.11
C PRO A 61 9.98 33.34 19.62
N PRO A 62 10.33 32.19 20.24
CA PRO A 62 9.84 30.86 19.85
C PRO A 62 8.35 30.62 20.16
N GLU A 63 7.61 31.65 20.55
CA GLU A 63 6.26 31.56 21.12
C GLU A 63 5.18 31.21 20.07
N LEU A 64 5.46 31.42 18.77
CA LEU A 64 4.62 30.95 17.67
C LEU A 64 4.52 29.41 17.58
N PHE A 65 5.37 28.67 18.31
CA PHE A 65 5.41 27.20 18.28
C PHE A 65 4.47 26.50 19.28
N VAL A 66 3.86 27.22 20.24
CA VAL A 66 3.19 26.55 21.38
C VAL A 66 1.66 26.58 21.29
N GLY A 67 1.05 27.60 20.70
CA GLY A 67 -0.41 27.80 20.74
C GLY A 67 -1.22 27.09 19.65
N GLY A 68 -0.68 26.93 18.43
CA GLY A 68 -1.42 26.40 17.27
C GLY A 68 -1.32 24.88 17.08
N PHE A 69 -0.48 24.20 17.86
CA PHE A 69 -0.09 22.82 17.60
C PHE A 69 -1.00 21.76 18.24
N GLY A 70 -1.86 22.09 19.20
CA GLY A 70 -2.63 21.08 19.92
C GLY A 70 -3.52 20.21 19.02
N LEU A 71 -4.33 20.86 18.18
CA LEU A 71 -5.24 20.16 17.25
C LEU A 71 -4.45 19.53 16.09
N LEU A 72 -3.45 20.23 15.53
CA LEU A 72 -2.56 19.69 14.51
C LEU A 72 -1.83 18.42 14.99
N PHE A 73 -1.36 18.41 16.24
CA PHE A 73 -0.67 17.28 16.86
C PHE A 73 -1.56 16.05 16.95
N VAL A 74 -2.84 16.21 17.30
CA VAL A 74 -3.80 15.10 17.31
C VAL A 74 -3.98 14.52 15.91
N PHE A 75 -4.20 15.37 14.90
CA PHE A 75 -4.35 14.91 13.51
C PHE A 75 -3.10 14.23 12.98
N VAL A 76 -1.91 14.80 13.22
CA VAL A 76 -0.63 14.21 12.82
C VAL A 76 -0.41 12.87 13.52
N SER A 77 -0.74 12.77 14.80
CA SER A 77 -0.60 11.52 15.56
C SER A 77 -1.52 10.41 15.04
N LEU A 78 -2.79 10.73 14.74
CA LEU A 78 -3.72 9.78 14.11
C LEU A 78 -3.26 9.39 12.71
N PHE A 79 -2.77 10.35 11.93
CA PHE A 79 -2.25 10.10 10.59
C PHE A 79 -1.03 9.17 10.63
N VAL A 80 -0.08 9.41 11.54
CA VAL A 80 1.08 8.53 11.76
C VAL A 80 0.63 7.13 12.19
N LEU A 81 -0.36 7.03 13.08
CA LEU A 81 -0.89 5.74 13.51
C LEU A 81 -1.45 4.93 12.34
N VAL A 82 -2.25 5.56 11.47
CA VAL A 82 -2.76 4.93 10.24
C VAL A 82 -1.59 4.50 9.35
N GLY A 83 -0.56 5.33 9.21
CA GLY A 83 0.64 5.00 8.45
C GLY A 83 1.39 3.79 9.00
N VAL A 84 1.50 3.65 10.33
CA VAL A 84 2.11 2.48 10.96
C VAL A 84 1.29 1.22 10.66
N VAL A 85 -0.03 1.28 10.82
CA VAL A 85 -0.92 0.14 10.53
C VAL A 85 -0.79 -0.28 9.07
N LEU A 86 -0.87 0.66 8.13
CA LEU A 86 -0.72 0.37 6.70
C LEU A 86 0.68 -0.14 6.34
N SER A 87 1.72 0.33 7.04
CA SER A 87 3.09 -0.12 6.83
C SER A 87 3.26 -1.58 7.20
N LEU A 88 2.64 -2.01 8.30
CA LEU A 88 2.66 -3.40 8.72
C LEU A 88 1.73 -4.28 7.87
N LEU A 89 0.63 -3.71 7.38
CA LEU A 89 -0.33 -4.42 6.54
C LEU A 89 0.19 -4.67 5.12
N LEU A 90 0.95 -3.73 4.54
CA LEU A 90 1.39 -3.79 3.15
C LEU A 90 2.21 -5.07 2.82
N PRO A 91 3.21 -5.50 3.61
CA PRO A 91 3.91 -6.76 3.37
C PRO A 91 2.99 -7.99 3.37
N VAL A 92 2.00 -8.00 4.29
CA VAL A 92 1.03 -9.09 4.39
C VAL A 92 0.12 -9.11 3.17
N ALA A 93 -0.40 -7.95 2.77
CA ALA A 93 -1.25 -7.81 1.60
C ALA A 93 -0.51 -8.19 0.31
N LEU A 94 0.76 -7.77 0.16
CA LEU A 94 1.62 -8.15 -0.96
C LEU A 94 1.84 -9.66 -1.04
N TYR A 95 2.11 -10.32 0.09
CA TYR A 95 2.27 -11.77 0.14
C TYR A 95 1.00 -12.50 -0.28
N LEU A 96 -0.15 -12.13 0.31
CA LEU A 96 -1.42 -12.81 0.07
C LEU A 96 -1.92 -12.61 -1.36
N ASP A 97 -1.83 -11.38 -1.89
CA ASP A 97 -2.24 -11.12 -3.28
C ASP A 97 -1.28 -11.78 -4.28
N ALA A 98 0.04 -11.73 -4.05
CA ALA A 98 1.01 -12.38 -4.92
C ALA A 98 0.81 -13.89 -4.96
N LYS A 99 0.54 -14.52 -3.82
CA LYS A 99 0.25 -15.95 -3.76
C LYS A 99 -1.01 -16.30 -4.56
N ALA A 100 -2.08 -15.54 -4.40
CA ALA A 100 -3.32 -15.77 -5.16
C ALA A 100 -3.13 -15.58 -6.67
N VAL A 101 -2.35 -14.59 -7.09
CA VAL A 101 -2.04 -14.33 -8.50
C VAL A 101 -1.17 -15.46 -9.09
N ASP A 102 -0.18 -15.94 -8.36
CA ASP A 102 0.69 -17.04 -8.77
C ASP A 102 -0.10 -18.35 -8.93
N GLU A 103 -0.97 -18.67 -7.96
CA GLU A 103 -1.85 -19.84 -7.99
C GLU A 103 -2.85 -19.79 -9.15
N ALA A 104 -3.30 -18.60 -9.55
CA ALA A 104 -4.20 -18.42 -10.69
C ALA A 104 -3.51 -18.63 -12.06
N ASN A 105 -2.18 -18.71 -12.13
CA ASN A 105 -1.43 -19.00 -13.36
C ASN A 105 -1.80 -18.10 -14.56
N VAL A 106 -1.96 -16.80 -14.31
CA VAL A 106 -2.39 -15.78 -15.30
C VAL A 106 -1.24 -15.24 -16.18
N GLY A 107 -0.21 -16.05 -16.41
CA GLY A 107 0.96 -15.69 -17.24
C GLY A 107 2.01 -14.78 -16.56
N TRP A 108 1.74 -14.29 -15.35
CA TRP A 108 2.71 -13.66 -14.47
C TRP A 108 2.80 -14.42 -13.15
N HIS A 109 4.01 -14.82 -12.77
CA HIS A 109 4.31 -15.59 -11.58
C HIS A 109 5.10 -14.73 -10.58
N PRO A 110 4.41 -13.90 -9.76
CA PRO A 110 5.08 -13.12 -8.72
C PRO A 110 5.59 -14.03 -7.60
N ASP A 111 6.85 -13.86 -7.18
CA ASP A 111 7.34 -14.49 -5.95
C ASP A 111 6.73 -13.79 -4.73
N PRO A 112 5.83 -14.44 -3.96
CA PRO A 112 5.15 -13.82 -2.83
C PRO A 112 6.11 -13.42 -1.71
N THR A 113 7.17 -14.22 -1.51
CA THR A 113 8.16 -14.00 -0.46
C THR A 113 9.00 -12.77 -0.79
N LEU A 114 9.40 -12.62 -2.05
CA LEU A 114 10.16 -11.46 -2.50
C LEU A 114 9.38 -10.16 -2.28
N TYR A 115 8.10 -10.11 -2.70
CA TYR A 115 7.27 -8.91 -2.50
C TYR A 115 7.04 -8.60 -1.02
N ALA A 116 6.85 -9.62 -0.18
CA ALA A 116 6.75 -9.45 1.27
C ALA A 116 8.05 -8.87 1.86
N ILE A 117 9.20 -9.41 1.50
CA ILE A 117 10.52 -8.93 1.95
C ILE A 117 10.74 -7.48 1.52
N VAL A 118 10.44 -7.12 0.27
CA VAL A 118 10.57 -5.72 -0.19
C VAL A 118 9.63 -4.80 0.60
N GLY A 119 8.41 -5.24 0.90
CA GLY A 119 7.51 -4.53 1.81
C GLY A 119 8.12 -4.31 3.19
N VAL A 120 8.72 -5.34 3.78
CA VAL A 120 9.41 -5.27 5.10
C VAL A 120 10.62 -4.34 5.03
N VAL A 121 11.43 -4.39 3.97
CA VAL A 121 12.54 -3.45 3.77
C VAL A 121 12.03 -2.00 3.76
N GLY A 122 10.85 -1.78 3.17
CA GLY A 122 10.17 -0.49 3.19
C GLY A 122 9.83 0.03 4.60
N LEU A 123 9.71 -0.84 5.61
CA LEU A 123 9.52 -0.45 7.02
C LEU A 123 10.76 0.24 7.59
N PHE A 124 11.95 -0.15 7.14
CA PHE A 124 13.23 0.34 7.68
C PHE A 124 13.85 1.43 6.79
N ALA A 125 13.45 1.52 5.53
CA ALA A 125 13.90 2.54 4.59
C ALA A 125 13.16 3.89 4.74
N GLN A 126 12.90 4.31 5.99
CA GLN A 126 12.16 5.53 6.32
C GLN A 126 12.90 6.77 5.76
N GLY A 127 12.38 7.32 4.67
CA GLY A 127 12.99 8.43 3.93
C GLY A 127 13.10 8.19 2.42
N LEU A 128 13.11 6.91 2.01
CA LEU A 128 12.99 6.53 0.60
C LEU A 128 11.55 6.06 0.34
N PRO A 129 10.93 6.43 -0.80
CA PRO A 129 9.55 6.05 -1.13
C PRO A 129 9.43 4.57 -1.56
N VAL A 130 10.07 3.65 -0.84
CA VAL A 130 10.12 2.20 -1.16
C VAL A 130 8.73 1.60 -1.10
N GLN A 131 7.97 1.84 -0.03
CA GLN A 131 6.62 1.29 0.15
C GLN A 131 5.64 1.72 -0.96
N PRO A 132 5.49 3.03 -1.30
CA PRO A 132 4.65 3.41 -2.42
C PRO A 132 5.21 2.90 -3.76
N ALA A 133 6.52 2.89 -3.96
CA ALA A 133 7.13 2.39 -5.20
C ALA A 133 6.80 0.91 -5.44
N VAL A 134 6.98 0.05 -4.42
CA VAL A 134 6.67 -1.39 -4.56
C VAL A 134 5.17 -1.61 -4.74
N ALA A 135 4.32 -0.87 -4.01
CA ALA A 135 2.86 -1.00 -4.14
C ALA A 135 2.38 -0.69 -5.57
N PHE A 136 2.80 0.44 -6.14
CA PHE A 136 2.40 0.81 -7.50
C PHE A 136 3.05 -0.05 -8.58
N TYR A 137 4.31 -0.45 -8.40
CA TYR A 137 4.97 -1.38 -9.31
C TYR A 137 4.23 -2.73 -9.36
N TYR A 138 3.89 -3.27 -8.19
CA TYR A 138 3.13 -4.51 -8.07
C TYR A 138 1.76 -4.39 -8.75
N LEU A 139 0.99 -3.33 -8.44
CA LEU A 139 -0.33 -3.10 -9.04
C LEU A 139 -0.28 -2.93 -10.56
N TYR A 140 0.77 -2.27 -11.08
CA TYR A 140 1.00 -2.16 -12.51
C TYR A 140 1.20 -3.53 -13.17
N LYS A 141 2.04 -4.38 -12.58
CA LYS A 141 2.28 -5.74 -13.09
C LYS A 141 1.03 -6.62 -12.97
N ARG A 142 0.32 -6.55 -11.84
CA ARG A 142 -0.96 -7.23 -11.64
C ARG A 142 -1.99 -6.82 -12.68
N ARG A 143 -2.12 -5.51 -12.96
CA ARG A 143 -3.04 -5.01 -13.97
C ARG A 143 -2.72 -5.53 -15.38
N GLN A 144 -1.45 -5.71 -15.71
CA GLN A 144 -1.06 -6.29 -17.00
C GLN A 144 -1.43 -7.77 -17.13
N ALA A 145 -1.33 -8.52 -16.04
CA ALA A 145 -1.59 -9.97 -16.04
C ALA A 145 -3.07 -10.31 -15.86
N VAL A 146 -3.76 -9.62 -14.94
CA VAL A 146 -5.14 -9.90 -14.53
C VAL A 146 -6.16 -8.98 -15.21
N GLY A 147 -5.73 -7.81 -15.69
CA GLY A 147 -6.61 -6.75 -16.18
C GLY A 147 -7.04 -5.76 -15.09
N THR A 148 -7.97 -4.88 -15.43
CA THR A 148 -8.75 -4.15 -14.43
C THR A 148 -9.85 -5.06 -13.88
N PRO A 149 -10.30 -4.88 -12.62
CA PRO A 149 -11.54 -5.51 -12.18
C PRO A 149 -12.70 -5.19 -13.14
#